data_AF-A0A066VWL6-F1
#
_entry.id   AF-A0A066VWL6-F1
#
_cell.length_a   1.000
_cell.length_b   1.000
_cell.length_c   1.000
_cell.angle_alpha   90.00
_cell.angle_beta   90.00
_cell.angle_gamma   90.00
#
_symmetry.space_group_name_H-M   'P 1'
#
loop_
_entity.id
_entity.type
_entity.pdbx_description
1 polymer ?
#
loop_
_entity_poly.entity_id
_entity_poly.type
_entity_poly.pdbx_seq_one_letter_code
_entity_poly.pdbx_strand_id
1 'polypeptide(L)'
;MEYDDPAAVAWAKERLRLDRSSAPKQKQQQQQQQQQQQQQQQQQRGACQQVGQDEWDEPDGAATGGGAAPAPLVVNLREKDPFDWESYIAPYTGHTRLARLLFLAEHCPSLRIPCADQALSTIQQTTTNAPLYLRALQLRNTDPATDAPWTDRSKIASQDDAWIKQTNARISSEEEKLELELRNYQNNMIRESIRMANRDLGDFYRSAGHPSQALKYYQQTREYTSTGEHVLEMSLNVIEVALDQHAYQLVASNVAKAEGVLKNIISGGESAALAAGSIHTGGGSRIGFGSGAGTGSSGGAGAGASGSRSKVAPVSKGGNSAGGDAIGALFSAGGSAGVAPGGANATGGGARAGGLAGAGGSNGGSREAKAKKLVREIQDKLNVAGGIAAMGLRRYEMALRSLSKVDINSSNAWSNMASPADIALYTSFCAAVTLDRSELRRRLVGRGGPQSSASEEASAAASNNAEGGTVTGGGITGTLDVDPAARELIWKFHECDFKKVFRNLDIWRSRHLLDFHLSPHVEQLSKTIRTRSVQDFLKPYKSLVLADMAEAFGFDEQTLLQSLISLLEEDKIDVRINMQNRTLSAAPRKDERAELYDRAFKVSAQRVKDCKNILFLQELVREKLIVKGKQQAW
;
A
#
# COMPACT_ATOMS: atom_id res chain seq x y z
N MET A 1 -92.46 -2.41 28.72
CA MET A 1 -93.01 -3.74 29.03
C MET A 1 -91.87 -4.60 29.52
N GLU A 2 -91.77 -4.75 30.84
CA GLU A 2 -90.95 -5.76 31.48
C GLU A 2 -91.38 -7.14 30.99
N TYR A 3 -90.42 -7.93 30.53
CA TYR A 3 -90.52 -9.38 30.49
C TYR A 3 -89.16 -9.90 30.97
N ASP A 4 -88.98 -9.86 32.29
CA ASP A 4 -87.97 -10.65 32.98
C ASP A 4 -88.39 -12.11 32.89
N ASP A 5 -87.93 -12.83 31.86
CA ASP A 5 -87.98 -14.29 31.86
C ASP A 5 -86.83 -14.81 32.75
N PRO A 6 -87.12 -15.35 33.95
CA PRO A 6 -86.10 -15.79 34.89
C PRO A 6 -85.25 -16.94 34.34
N ALA A 7 -85.77 -17.71 33.36
CA ALA A 7 -85.07 -18.83 32.75
C ALA A 7 -83.93 -18.37 31.82
N ALA A 8 -84.13 -17.28 31.08
CA ALA A 8 -83.11 -16.71 30.19
C ALA A 8 -81.92 -16.14 30.97
N VAL A 9 -82.19 -15.48 32.10
CA VAL A 9 -81.16 -14.93 32.99
C VAL A 9 -80.39 -16.05 33.71
N ALA A 10 -81.07 -17.13 34.10
CA ALA A 10 -80.43 -18.30 34.71
C ALA A 10 -79.50 -19.03 33.71
N TRP A 11 -79.94 -19.22 32.47
CA TRP A 11 -79.12 -19.85 31.43
C TRP A 11 -77.90 -19.01 31.05
N ALA A 12 -78.04 -17.68 30.96
CA ALA A 12 -76.92 -16.78 30.69
C ALA A 12 -75.89 -16.77 31.84
N LYS A 13 -76.34 -16.82 33.10
CA LYS A 13 -75.45 -16.93 34.27
C LYS A 13 -74.70 -18.25 34.31
N GLU A 14 -75.35 -19.36 33.98
CA GLU A 14 -74.71 -20.68 33.97
C GLU A 14 -73.67 -20.79 32.84
N ARG A 15 -73.98 -20.22 31.66
CA ARG A 15 -73.04 -20.16 30.54
C ARG A 15 -71.82 -19.30 30.84
N LEU A 16 -71.99 -18.16 31.54
CA LEU A 16 -70.86 -17.33 31.99
C LEU A 16 -70.02 -18.01 33.07
N ARG A 17 -70.64 -18.85 33.91
CA ARG A 17 -69.98 -19.60 34.97
C ARG A 17 -69.11 -20.73 34.40
N LEU A 18 -69.60 -21.43 33.38
CA LEU A 18 -68.86 -22.45 32.65
C LEU A 18 -67.65 -21.84 31.90
N ASP A 19 -67.82 -20.69 31.25
CA ASP A 19 -66.75 -20.02 30.48
C ASP A 19 -65.63 -19.47 31.38
N ARG A 20 -65.97 -18.98 32.58
CA ARG A 20 -64.98 -18.59 33.60
C ARG A 20 -64.20 -19.78 34.18
N SER A 21 -64.76 -20.99 34.14
CA SER A 21 -64.10 -22.20 34.65
C SER A 21 -63.13 -22.86 33.66
N SER A 22 -63.37 -22.70 32.35
CA SER A 22 -62.59 -23.31 31.27
C SER A 22 -61.41 -22.45 30.81
N ALA A 23 -61.54 -21.13 30.87
CA ALA A 23 -60.52 -20.17 30.43
C ALA A 23 -59.15 -20.29 31.13
N PRO A 24 -59.05 -20.55 32.47
CA PRO A 24 -57.75 -20.69 33.12
C PRO A 24 -57.01 -21.96 32.69
N LYS A 25 -57.74 -23.07 32.50
CA LYS A 25 -57.16 -24.36 32.10
C LYS A 25 -56.64 -24.34 30.67
N GLN A 26 -57.37 -23.69 29.75
CA GLN A 26 -56.90 -23.51 28.37
C GLN A 26 -55.67 -22.60 28.29
N LYS A 27 -55.63 -21.50 29.04
CA LYS A 27 -54.43 -20.64 29.09
C LYS A 27 -53.22 -21.39 29.67
N GLN A 28 -53.40 -22.19 30.71
CA GLN A 28 -52.32 -22.95 31.33
C GLN A 28 -51.79 -24.06 30.40
N GLN A 29 -52.68 -24.72 29.65
CA GLN A 29 -52.30 -25.73 28.67
C GLN A 29 -51.58 -25.13 27.45
N GLN A 30 -52.01 -23.95 26.99
CA GLN A 30 -51.35 -23.22 25.90
C GLN A 30 -49.97 -22.70 26.31
N GLN A 31 -49.82 -22.27 27.57
CA GLN A 31 -48.53 -21.82 28.12
C GLN A 31 -47.54 -22.99 28.32
N GLN A 32 -48.03 -24.17 28.71
CA GLN A 32 -47.20 -25.39 28.76
C GLN A 32 -46.74 -25.85 27.37
N GLN A 33 -47.60 -25.78 26.35
CA GLN A 33 -47.20 -26.09 24.97
C GLN A 33 -46.14 -25.13 24.45
N GLN A 34 -46.25 -23.83 24.76
CA GLN A 34 -45.25 -22.83 24.38
C GLN A 34 -43.89 -23.08 25.06
N GLN A 35 -43.89 -23.46 26.34
CA GLN A 35 -42.64 -23.80 27.05
C GLN A 35 -41.99 -25.08 26.50
N GLN A 36 -42.77 -26.10 26.14
CA GLN A 36 -42.23 -27.30 25.50
C GLN A 36 -41.63 -27.01 24.12
N GLN A 37 -42.26 -26.14 23.31
CA GLN A 37 -41.68 -25.72 22.03
C GLN A 37 -40.38 -24.93 22.20
N GLN A 38 -40.29 -24.04 23.20
CA GLN A 38 -39.05 -23.32 23.48
C GLN A 38 -37.92 -24.24 23.95
N GLN A 39 -38.21 -25.26 24.79
CA GLN A 39 -37.22 -26.26 25.18
C GLN A 39 -36.76 -27.12 24.00
N GLN A 40 -37.66 -27.52 23.09
CA GLN A 40 -37.27 -28.22 21.87
C GLN A 40 -36.39 -27.36 20.95
N GLN A 41 -36.68 -26.07 20.80
CA GLN A 41 -35.82 -25.16 20.03
C GLN A 41 -34.44 -24.97 20.67
N GLN A 42 -34.34 -24.91 22.00
CA GLN A 42 -33.04 -24.82 22.68
C GLN A 42 -32.23 -26.12 22.56
N GLN A 43 -32.87 -27.30 22.61
CA GLN A 43 -32.19 -28.58 22.39
C GLN A 43 -31.71 -28.73 20.94
N GLN A 44 -32.48 -28.24 19.95
CA GLN A 44 -32.04 -28.22 18.55
C GLN A 44 -30.89 -27.24 18.31
N ARG A 45 -30.87 -26.09 19.00
CA ARG A 45 -29.73 -25.15 18.97
C ARG A 45 -28.46 -25.74 19.59
N GLY A 46 -28.58 -26.52 20.66
CA GLY A 46 -27.43 -27.18 21.31
C GLY A 46 -26.86 -28.34 20.51
N ALA A 47 -27.70 -29.09 19.78
CA ALA A 47 -27.26 -30.19 18.92
C ALA A 47 -26.56 -29.71 17.63
N CYS A 48 -26.80 -28.47 17.20
CA CYS A 48 -26.18 -27.89 16.00
C CYS A 48 -24.73 -27.40 16.23
N GLN A 49 -24.24 -27.37 17.47
CA GLN A 49 -22.88 -26.89 17.81
C GLN A 49 -21.85 -28.03 18.03
N GLN A 50 -22.19 -29.29 17.72
CA GLN A 50 -21.27 -30.44 17.87
C GLN A 50 -21.18 -31.34 16.63
N VAL A 51 -21.19 -30.75 15.44
CA VAL A 51 -20.68 -31.42 14.22
C VAL A 51 -19.50 -30.59 13.71
N GLY A 52 -18.33 -31.20 13.64
CA GLY A 52 -17.07 -30.55 13.33
C GLY A 52 -16.96 -30.09 11.87
N GLN A 53 -16.41 -28.88 11.73
CA GLN A 53 -15.32 -28.46 10.84
C GLN A 53 -15.48 -28.75 9.34
N ASP A 54 -15.99 -27.75 8.62
CA ASP A 54 -15.34 -27.06 7.48
C ASP A 54 -16.31 -25.96 7.00
N GLU A 55 -16.44 -24.93 7.85
CA GLU A 55 -17.48 -23.90 7.72
C GLU A 55 -16.90 -22.63 7.11
N TRP A 56 -17.64 -22.07 6.15
CA TRP A 56 -17.40 -20.75 5.59
C TRP A 56 -17.82 -19.70 6.61
N ASP A 57 -16.99 -19.45 7.62
CA ASP A 57 -17.26 -18.37 8.57
C ASP A 57 -17.03 -17.01 7.91
N GLU A 58 -18.14 -16.31 7.67
CA GLU A 58 -18.19 -14.85 7.65
C GLU A 58 -18.30 -14.33 9.09
N PRO A 59 -17.43 -13.44 9.57
CA PRO A 59 -17.72 -12.67 10.76
C PRO A 59 -18.60 -11.48 10.37
N ASP A 60 -19.92 -11.69 10.32
CA ASP A 60 -20.87 -10.59 10.22
C ASP A 60 -21.05 -9.92 11.59
N GLY A 61 -20.52 -8.70 11.67
CA GLY A 61 -20.68 -7.80 12.80
C GLY A 61 -20.58 -6.36 12.32
N ALA A 62 -21.63 -5.88 11.67
CA ALA A 62 -21.83 -4.47 11.39
C ALA A 62 -21.64 -3.66 12.68
N ALA A 63 -20.67 -2.75 12.62
CA ALA A 63 -20.30 -1.86 13.70
C ALA A 63 -21.48 -0.94 14.08
N THR A 64 -22.16 -1.28 15.18
CA THR A 64 -22.77 -0.29 16.07
C THR A 64 -21.94 -0.24 17.35
N GLY A 65 -21.08 0.80 17.44
CA GLY A 65 -20.57 1.39 18.68
C GLY A 65 -20.08 0.45 19.78
N GLY A 66 -18.81 0.06 19.72
CA GLY A 66 -18.09 -0.54 20.85
C GLY A 66 -16.69 -0.98 20.42
N GLY A 67 -15.66 -0.21 20.77
CA GLY A 67 -14.27 -0.54 20.45
C GLY A 67 -13.77 -1.74 21.25
N ALA A 68 -14.00 -2.95 20.74
CA ALA A 68 -13.20 -4.13 21.07
C ALA A 68 -12.06 -4.21 20.05
N ALA A 69 -10.82 -4.30 20.51
CA ALA A 69 -9.68 -4.54 19.63
C ALA A 69 -9.93 -5.84 18.84
N PRO A 70 -9.62 -5.88 17.53
CA PRO A 70 -9.74 -7.11 16.74
C PRO A 70 -8.90 -8.21 17.40
N ALA A 71 -9.45 -9.43 17.48
CA ALA A 71 -8.74 -10.57 18.05
C ALA A 71 -7.38 -10.76 17.34
N PRO A 72 -6.32 -11.11 18.07
CA PRO A 72 -5.00 -11.29 17.47
C PRO A 72 -5.04 -12.37 16.40
N LEU A 73 -4.52 -12.06 15.22
CA LEU A 73 -4.42 -12.98 14.09
C LEU A 73 -3.40 -14.07 14.43
N VAL A 74 -3.87 -15.23 14.87
CA VAL A 74 -3.04 -16.41 15.16
C VAL A 74 -3.07 -17.37 13.97
N VAL A 75 -1.90 -17.62 13.37
CA VAL A 75 -1.73 -18.53 12.23
C VAL A 75 -1.01 -19.78 12.69
N ASN A 76 -1.73 -20.90 12.70
CA ASN A 76 -1.17 -22.22 12.96
C ASN A 76 -0.76 -22.88 11.64
N LEU A 77 0.54 -23.13 11.49
CA LEU A 77 1.08 -23.84 10.34
C LEU A 77 0.62 -25.31 10.37
N ARG A 78 0.13 -25.79 9.24
CA ARG A 78 -0.17 -27.21 9.04
C ARG A 78 1.13 -27.98 8.80
N GLU A 79 1.13 -29.26 9.12
CA GLU A 79 2.32 -30.14 9.00
C GLU A 79 2.89 -30.22 7.57
N LYS A 80 2.08 -29.92 6.54
CA LYS A 80 2.46 -29.93 5.11
C LYS A 80 2.34 -28.56 4.44
N ASP A 81 2.45 -27.47 5.19
CA ASP A 81 2.40 -26.14 4.59
C ASP A 81 3.68 -25.85 3.76
N PRO A 82 3.56 -25.24 2.57
CA PRO A 82 4.71 -24.92 1.70
C PRO A 82 5.50 -23.69 2.17
N PHE A 83 5.13 -23.08 3.30
CA PHE A 83 5.72 -21.84 3.77
C PHE A 83 7.05 -22.09 4.49
N ASP A 84 8.14 -21.67 3.85
CA ASP A 84 9.46 -21.61 4.46
C ASP A 84 9.80 -20.17 4.89
N TRP A 85 9.93 -19.96 6.19
CA TRP A 85 10.19 -18.65 6.78
C TRP A 85 11.64 -18.19 6.58
N GLU A 86 12.61 -19.10 6.44
CA GLU A 86 14.02 -18.73 6.22
C GLU A 86 14.22 -18.16 4.82
N SER A 87 13.69 -18.85 3.81
CA SER A 87 13.70 -18.38 2.42
C SER A 87 12.91 -17.08 2.24
N TYR A 88 11.83 -16.87 3.00
CA TYR A 88 11.07 -15.62 2.97
C TYR A 88 11.86 -14.42 3.50
N ILE A 89 12.72 -14.62 4.50
CA ILE A 89 13.44 -13.53 5.18
C ILE A 89 14.81 -13.24 4.52
N ALA A 90 15.41 -14.22 3.87
CA ALA A 90 16.74 -14.10 3.25
C ALA A 90 16.93 -12.89 2.30
N PRO A 91 15.94 -12.48 1.47
CA PRO A 91 16.10 -11.33 0.58
C PRO A 91 16.10 -9.97 1.29
N TYR A 92 15.72 -9.93 2.57
CA TYR A 92 15.50 -8.69 3.31
C TYR A 92 16.72 -8.27 4.15
N THR A 93 16.92 -6.96 4.26
CA THR A 93 18.03 -6.38 5.02
C THR A 93 17.57 -5.24 5.94
N GLY A 94 18.32 -5.01 7.03
CA GLY A 94 18.09 -3.87 7.92
C GLY A 94 16.75 -3.92 8.68
N HIS A 95 16.11 -2.76 8.82
CA HIS A 95 14.90 -2.59 9.63
C HIS A 95 13.71 -3.44 9.15
N THR A 96 13.54 -3.61 7.84
CA THR A 96 12.42 -4.36 7.27
C THR A 96 12.53 -5.87 7.46
N ARG A 97 13.76 -6.39 7.54
CA ARG A 97 14.01 -7.78 7.96
C ARG A 97 13.57 -7.99 9.41
N LEU A 98 13.94 -7.06 10.30
CA LEU A 98 13.59 -7.11 11.71
C LEU A 98 12.07 -6.98 11.91
N ALA A 99 11.42 -6.05 11.23
CA ALA A 99 9.97 -5.87 11.29
C ALA A 99 9.22 -7.14 10.86
N ARG A 100 9.68 -7.81 9.80
CA ARG A 100 9.11 -9.10 9.34
C ARG A 100 9.35 -10.24 10.32
N LEU A 101 10.55 -10.36 10.88
CA LEU A 101 10.86 -11.37 11.90
C LEU A 101 9.97 -11.24 13.14
N LEU A 102 9.79 -10.01 13.62
CA LEU A 102 8.91 -9.74 14.75
C LEU A 102 7.44 -10.01 14.41
N PHE A 103 7.01 -9.66 13.20
CA PHE A 103 5.65 -9.94 12.73
C PHE A 103 5.36 -11.44 12.70
N LEU A 104 6.28 -12.25 12.17
CA LEU A 104 6.17 -13.71 12.18
C LEU A 104 6.11 -14.27 13.60
N ALA A 105 6.93 -13.75 14.51
CA ALA A 105 6.95 -14.19 15.90
C ALA A 105 5.64 -13.84 16.65
N GLU A 106 5.02 -12.71 16.30
CA GLU A 106 3.75 -12.27 16.88
C GLU A 106 2.58 -13.17 16.42
N HIS A 107 2.49 -13.43 15.12
CA HIS A 107 1.33 -14.08 14.48
C HIS A 107 1.43 -15.60 14.42
N CYS A 108 2.63 -16.18 14.49
CA CYS A 108 2.84 -17.63 14.41
C CYS A 108 3.43 -18.21 15.71
N PRO A 109 2.65 -18.96 16.50
CA PRO A 109 3.10 -19.56 17.75
C PRO A 109 4.30 -20.50 17.61
N SER A 110 4.32 -21.32 16.54
CA SER A 110 5.38 -22.31 16.31
C SER A 110 6.71 -21.69 15.92
N LEU A 111 6.69 -20.54 15.23
CA LEU A 111 7.88 -19.83 14.77
C LEU A 111 8.36 -18.75 15.73
N ARG A 112 7.63 -18.48 16.82
CA ARG A 112 7.94 -17.39 17.77
C ARG A 112 9.36 -17.43 18.32
N ILE A 113 9.78 -18.57 18.86
CA ILE A 113 11.13 -18.72 19.45
C ILE A 113 12.23 -18.57 18.40
N PRO A 114 12.27 -19.35 17.30
CA PRO A 114 13.36 -19.25 16.32
C PRO A 114 13.43 -17.88 15.64
N CYS A 115 12.29 -17.27 15.28
CA CYS A 115 12.29 -15.93 14.68
C CYS A 115 12.73 -14.86 15.67
N ALA A 116 12.33 -14.95 16.94
CA ALA A 116 12.77 -13.99 17.95
C ALA A 116 14.27 -14.13 18.28
N ASP A 117 14.82 -15.35 18.32
CA ASP A 117 16.27 -15.57 18.48
C ASP A 117 17.08 -15.00 17.32
N GLN A 118 16.61 -15.19 16.08
CA GLN A 118 17.23 -14.56 14.92
C GLN A 118 17.10 -13.03 14.93
N ALA A 119 15.98 -12.49 15.42
CA ALA A 119 15.80 -11.05 15.58
C ALA A 119 16.77 -10.48 16.63
N LEU A 120 16.89 -11.11 17.81
CA LEU A 120 17.80 -10.67 18.87
C LEU A 120 19.26 -10.65 18.41
N SER A 121 19.72 -11.72 17.75
CA SER A 121 21.09 -11.78 17.20
C SER A 121 21.32 -10.73 16.11
N THR A 122 20.36 -10.51 15.20
CA THR A 122 20.45 -9.48 14.16
C THR A 122 20.49 -8.08 14.75
N ILE A 123 19.69 -7.81 15.80
CA ILE A 123 19.64 -6.51 16.49
C ILE A 123 20.99 -6.20 17.12
N GLN A 124 21.58 -7.15 17.86
CA GLN A 124 22.87 -6.98 18.52
C GLN A 124 24.02 -6.76 17.53
N GLN A 125 23.98 -7.39 16.35
CA GLN A 125 25.05 -7.29 15.35
C GLN A 125 24.94 -6.04 14.47
N THR A 126 23.72 -5.61 14.13
CA THR A 126 23.50 -4.63 13.05
C THR A 126 23.02 -3.27 13.56
N THR A 127 22.33 -3.23 14.70
CA THR A 127 21.58 -2.03 15.13
C THR A 127 21.88 -1.63 16.56
N THR A 128 21.49 -0.40 16.87
CA THR A 128 21.72 0.26 18.15
C THR A 128 20.41 0.43 18.92
N ASN A 129 19.35 -0.24 18.47
CA ASN A 129 17.99 -0.01 18.89
C ASN A 129 17.65 -0.82 20.16
N ALA A 130 17.85 -0.21 21.32
CA ALA A 130 17.53 -0.79 22.62
C ALA A 130 16.02 -1.08 22.80
N PRO A 131 15.08 -0.17 22.43
CA PRO A 131 13.64 -0.45 22.52
C PRO A 131 13.19 -1.69 21.74
N LEU A 132 13.71 -1.88 20.52
CA LEU A 132 13.39 -3.03 19.68
C LEU A 132 13.93 -4.34 20.26
N TYR A 133 15.13 -4.30 20.86
CA TYR A 133 15.71 -5.45 21.57
C TYR A 133 14.80 -5.91 22.71
N LEU A 134 14.33 -4.97 23.54
CA LEU A 134 13.43 -5.27 24.64
C LEU A 134 12.10 -5.83 24.15
N ARG A 135 11.53 -5.27 23.07
CA ARG A 135 10.31 -5.79 22.45
C ARG A 135 10.51 -7.22 21.94
N ALA A 136 11.61 -7.51 21.26
CA ALA A 136 11.93 -8.84 20.75
C ALA A 136 12.07 -9.86 21.89
N LEU A 137 12.75 -9.47 22.97
CA LEU A 137 12.94 -10.32 24.15
C LEU A 137 11.61 -10.58 24.87
N GLN A 138 10.77 -9.56 24.99
CA GLN A 138 9.43 -9.71 25.56
C GLN A 138 8.62 -10.70 24.75
N LEU A 139 8.51 -10.51 23.43
CA LEU A 139 7.78 -11.41 22.52
C LEU A 139 8.29 -12.85 22.62
N ARG A 140 9.60 -13.05 22.70
CA ARG A 140 10.22 -14.37 22.88
C ARG A 140 9.79 -15.04 24.18
N ASN A 141 9.75 -14.28 25.27
CA ASN A 141 9.53 -14.77 26.62
C ASN A 141 8.04 -14.92 26.99
N THR A 142 7.12 -14.42 26.15
CA THR A 142 5.67 -14.50 26.35
C THR A 142 5.01 -15.62 25.51
N ASP A 143 4.04 -16.30 26.11
CA ASP A 143 3.20 -17.30 25.46
C ASP A 143 2.20 -16.62 24.48
N PRO A 144 2.10 -17.08 23.22
CA PRO A 144 1.17 -16.55 22.22
C PRO A 144 -0.31 -16.57 22.59
N ALA A 145 -0.75 -17.47 23.48
CA ALA A 145 -2.16 -17.59 23.82
C ALA A 145 -2.58 -16.69 25.00
N THR A 146 -1.68 -16.43 25.94
CA THR A 146 -2.00 -15.79 27.22
C THR A 146 -1.23 -14.49 27.47
N ASP A 147 -0.26 -14.15 26.61
CA ASP A 147 0.73 -13.08 26.78
C ASP A 147 1.46 -13.11 28.14
N ALA A 148 1.34 -14.24 28.85
CA ALA A 148 2.03 -14.48 30.11
C ALA A 148 3.45 -15.00 29.83
N PRO A 149 4.41 -14.75 30.73
CA PRO A 149 5.74 -15.36 30.61
C PRO A 149 5.66 -16.90 30.56
N TRP A 150 6.55 -17.54 29.80
CA TRP A 150 6.62 -19.01 29.76
C TRP A 150 6.74 -19.60 31.16
N THR A 151 6.00 -20.68 31.43
CA THR A 151 6.11 -21.45 32.67
C THR A 151 7.45 -22.20 32.77
N ASP A 152 8.00 -22.61 31.61
CA ASP A 152 9.28 -23.30 31.51
C ASP A 152 10.45 -22.32 31.55
N ARG A 153 11.26 -22.38 32.62
CA ARG A 153 12.44 -21.52 32.78
C ARG A 153 13.48 -21.69 31.66
N SER A 154 13.54 -22.84 31.00
CA SER A 154 14.45 -23.09 29.87
C SER A 154 14.11 -22.31 28.60
N LYS A 155 12.84 -21.92 28.43
CA LYS A 155 12.39 -21.11 27.30
C LYS A 155 12.60 -19.61 27.51
N ILE A 156 12.86 -19.18 28.75
CA ILE A 156 13.10 -17.78 29.09
C ILE A 156 14.56 -17.41 28.80
N ALA A 157 14.78 -16.46 27.90
CA ALA A 157 16.10 -15.88 27.66
C ALA A 157 16.41 -14.80 28.71
N SER A 158 17.66 -14.76 29.16
CA SER A 158 18.17 -13.69 30.02
C SER A 158 18.38 -12.40 29.23
N GLN A 159 18.01 -11.27 29.84
CA GLN A 159 18.28 -9.94 29.31
C GLN A 159 19.77 -9.58 29.45
N ASP A 160 20.37 -9.02 28.40
CA ASP A 160 21.72 -8.46 28.47
C ASP A 160 21.69 -6.98 28.92
N ASP A 161 21.64 -6.78 30.24
CA ASP A 161 21.63 -5.45 30.85
C ASP A 161 22.92 -4.64 30.59
N ALA A 162 24.05 -5.32 30.37
CA ALA A 162 25.32 -4.68 30.11
C ALA A 162 25.31 -4.04 28.72
N TRP A 163 24.85 -4.79 27.70
CA TRP A 163 24.71 -4.28 26.35
C TRP A 163 23.70 -3.12 26.27
N ILE A 164 22.56 -3.20 26.97
CA ILE A 164 21.56 -2.13 26.99
C ILE A 164 22.15 -0.84 27.57
N LYS A 165 22.83 -0.92 28.72
CA LYS A 165 23.45 0.27 29.36
C LYS A 165 24.53 0.87 28.47
N GLN A 166 25.40 0.04 27.88
CA GLN A 166 26.45 0.49 26.98
C GLN A 166 25.86 1.15 25.72
N THR A 167 24.82 0.56 25.15
CA THR A 167 24.17 1.06 23.93
C THR A 167 23.48 2.40 24.19
N ASN A 168 22.73 2.53 25.30
CA ASN A 168 22.08 3.79 25.67
C ASN A 168 23.10 4.91 25.95
N ALA A 169 24.22 4.59 26.60
CA ALA A 169 25.32 5.56 26.80
C ALA A 169 25.96 6.00 25.47
N ARG A 170 26.05 5.09 24.48
CA ARG A 170 26.54 5.43 23.14
C ARG A 170 25.54 6.29 22.36
N ILE A 171 24.24 5.97 22.42
CA ILE A 171 23.18 6.80 21.83
C ILE A 171 23.26 8.22 22.39
N SER A 172 23.30 8.37 23.72
CA SER A 172 23.32 9.70 24.35
C SER A 172 24.56 10.53 23.97
N SER A 173 25.73 9.91 23.84
CA SER A 173 26.95 10.63 23.45
C SER A 173 27.01 10.98 21.96
N GLU A 174 26.47 10.12 21.09
CA GLU A 174 26.32 10.40 19.65
C GLU A 174 25.28 11.51 19.40
N GLU A 175 24.17 11.51 20.14
CA GLU A 175 23.13 12.54 20.09
C GLU A 175 23.69 13.93 20.46
N GLU A 176 24.38 14.04 21.59
CA GLU A 176 24.98 15.31 22.04
C GLU A 176 25.98 15.86 21.01
N LYS A 177 26.78 14.98 20.40
CA LYS A 177 27.74 15.34 19.36
C LYS A 177 27.06 15.90 18.12
N LEU A 178 26.06 15.19 17.58
CA LEU A 178 25.35 15.61 16.36
C LEU A 178 24.55 16.90 16.58
N GLU A 179 23.95 17.09 17.75
CA GLU A 179 23.27 18.33 18.09
C GLU A 179 24.22 19.52 18.20
N LEU A 180 25.42 19.32 18.75
CA LEU A 180 26.44 20.37 18.84
C LEU A 180 26.94 20.76 17.44
N GLU A 181 27.13 19.78 16.54
CA GLU A 181 27.46 20.01 15.14
C GLU A 181 26.35 20.80 14.43
N LEU A 182 25.07 20.42 14.61
CA LEU A 182 23.93 21.15 14.05
C LEU A 182 23.88 22.60 14.54
N ARG A 183 24.07 22.84 15.84
CA ARG A 183 24.13 24.19 16.43
C ARG A 183 25.28 25.01 15.85
N ASN A 184 26.44 24.40 15.64
CA ASN A 184 27.58 25.06 15.00
C ASN A 184 27.26 25.47 13.55
N TYR A 185 26.65 24.58 12.76
CA TYR A 185 26.25 24.90 11.38
C TYR A 185 25.14 25.95 11.31
N GLN A 186 24.22 25.96 12.27
CA GLN A 186 23.19 27.01 12.40
C GLN A 186 23.83 28.37 12.68
N ASN A 187 24.82 28.45 13.57
CA ASN A 187 25.56 29.70 13.83
C ASN A 187 26.34 30.18 12.60
N ASN A 188 26.88 29.26 11.81
CA ASN A 188 27.62 29.56 10.57
C ASN A 188 26.70 29.88 9.38
N MET A 189 25.38 29.68 9.50
CA MET A 189 24.37 29.98 8.47
C MET A 189 24.59 29.30 7.11
N ILE A 190 25.25 28.13 7.10
CA ILE A 190 25.50 27.36 5.87
C ILE A 190 24.33 26.40 5.63
N ARG A 191 23.44 26.75 4.68
CA ARG A 191 22.22 25.97 4.39
C ARG A 191 22.49 24.48 4.14
N GLU A 192 23.49 24.16 3.32
CA GLU A 192 23.81 22.79 2.96
C GLU A 192 24.31 21.98 4.16
N SER A 193 25.17 22.56 5.00
CA SER A 193 25.63 21.90 6.23
C SER A 193 24.50 21.69 7.24
N ILE A 194 23.57 22.64 7.36
CA ILE A 194 22.38 22.48 8.19
C ILE A 194 21.50 21.34 7.65
N ARG A 195 21.36 21.25 6.32
CA ARG A 195 20.59 20.16 5.67
C ARG A 195 21.21 18.80 5.95
N MET A 196 22.52 18.65 5.72
CA MET A 196 23.24 17.39 5.98
C MET A 196 23.18 17.01 7.46
N ALA A 197 23.38 17.96 8.38
CA ALA A 197 23.29 17.68 9.82
C ALA A 197 21.87 17.24 10.24
N ASN A 198 20.80 17.83 9.69
CA ASN A 198 19.44 17.36 9.94
C ASN A 198 19.18 15.96 9.35
N ARG A 199 19.77 15.65 8.19
CA ARG A 199 19.71 14.30 7.61
C ARG A 199 20.42 13.30 8.51
N ASP A 200 21.65 13.58 8.92
CA ASP A 200 22.47 12.69 9.75
C ASP A 200 21.80 12.44 11.11
N LEU A 201 21.19 13.47 11.68
CA LEU A 201 20.40 13.35 12.90
C LEU A 201 19.13 12.51 12.68
N GLY A 202 18.46 12.65 11.53
CA GLY A 202 17.37 11.78 11.12
C GLY A 202 17.78 10.31 10.96
N ASP A 203 18.90 10.05 10.28
CA ASP A 203 19.48 8.72 10.08
C ASP A 203 19.85 8.09 11.44
N PHE A 204 20.41 8.88 12.35
CA PHE A 204 20.71 8.48 13.73
C PHE A 204 19.45 8.07 14.49
N TYR A 205 18.42 8.92 14.56
CA TYR A 205 17.18 8.60 15.28
C TYR A 205 16.44 7.41 14.68
N ARG A 206 16.53 7.23 13.36
CA ARG A 206 15.99 6.04 12.69
C ARG A 206 16.72 4.77 13.13
N SER A 207 18.05 4.82 13.22
CA SER A 207 18.87 3.70 13.71
C SER A 207 18.62 3.38 15.19
N ALA A 208 18.38 4.42 16.00
CA ALA A 208 18.11 4.33 17.43
C ALA A 208 16.69 3.82 17.76
N GLY A 209 15.77 3.78 16.78
CA GLY A 209 14.41 3.30 16.98
C GLY A 209 13.38 4.37 17.35
N HIS A 210 13.67 5.64 17.07
CA HIS A 210 12.75 6.76 17.34
C HIS A 210 12.21 7.35 16.02
N PRO A 211 11.30 6.64 15.31
CA PRO A 211 10.86 7.05 13.97
C PRO A 211 10.14 8.40 13.97
N SER A 212 9.45 8.77 15.07
CA SER A 212 8.75 10.06 15.18
C SER A 212 9.71 11.25 15.20
N GLN A 213 10.85 11.10 15.88
CA GLN A 213 11.88 12.14 15.92
C GLN A 213 12.64 12.18 14.59
N ALA A 214 12.95 11.02 14.01
CA ALA A 214 13.55 10.95 12.68
C ALA A 214 12.70 11.68 11.63
N LEU A 215 11.39 11.44 11.62
CA LEU A 215 10.46 12.11 10.70
C LEU A 215 10.49 13.63 10.86
N LYS A 216 10.57 14.14 12.09
CA LYS A 216 10.67 15.58 12.37
C LYS A 216 11.92 16.19 11.72
N TYR A 217 13.09 15.58 11.94
CA TYR A 217 14.35 16.09 11.38
C TYR A 217 14.40 15.98 9.86
N TYR A 218 13.89 14.89 9.27
CA TYR A 218 13.77 14.81 7.82
C TYR A 218 12.81 15.86 7.26
N GLN A 219 11.69 16.15 7.91
CA GLN A 219 10.78 17.22 7.47
C GLN A 219 11.42 18.61 7.63
N GLN A 220 12.25 18.81 8.66
CA GLN A 220 12.99 20.06 8.87
C GLN A 220 14.02 20.34 7.78
N THR A 221 14.58 19.31 7.12
CA THR A 221 15.49 19.51 5.97
C THR A 221 14.83 20.30 4.83
N ARG A 222 13.49 20.29 4.72
CA ARG A 222 12.71 20.97 3.68
C ARG A 222 13.08 22.45 3.52
N GLU A 223 13.27 23.15 4.62
CA GLU A 223 13.56 24.61 4.64
C GLU A 223 14.94 24.93 4.07
N TYR A 224 15.84 23.94 4.07
CA TYR A 224 17.22 24.05 3.62
C TYR A 224 17.45 23.37 2.26
N THR A 225 16.40 22.86 1.61
CA THR A 225 16.47 22.32 0.25
C THR A 225 16.51 23.44 -0.79
N SER A 226 17.40 23.31 -1.78
CA SER A 226 17.62 24.30 -2.85
C SER A 226 17.46 23.70 -4.24
N THR A 227 17.87 22.44 -4.43
CA THR A 227 17.79 21.70 -5.70
C THR A 227 16.64 20.69 -5.66
N GLY A 228 16.19 20.24 -6.85
CA GLY A 228 15.25 19.13 -6.96
C GLY A 228 15.79 17.82 -6.38
N GLU A 229 17.10 17.62 -6.45
CA GLU A 229 17.81 16.49 -5.81
C GLU A 229 17.61 16.48 -4.29
N HIS A 230 17.79 17.62 -3.62
CA HIS A 230 17.58 17.70 -2.18
C HIS A 230 16.12 17.40 -1.80
N VAL A 231 15.16 17.81 -2.64
CA VAL A 231 13.74 17.51 -2.45
C VAL A 231 13.45 16.02 -2.63
N LEU A 232 14.07 15.38 -3.63
CA LEU A 232 13.95 13.92 -3.85
C LEU A 232 14.51 13.13 -2.69
N GLU A 233 15.73 13.42 -2.27
CA GLU A 233 16.41 12.74 -1.16
C GLU A 233 15.60 12.84 0.13
N MET A 234 15.16 14.04 0.50
CA MET A 234 14.28 14.25 1.65
C MET A 234 12.99 13.42 1.51
N SER A 235 12.34 13.46 0.34
CA SER A 235 11.07 12.76 0.14
C SER A 235 11.25 11.24 0.26
N LEU A 236 12.37 10.69 -0.22
CA LEU A 236 12.70 9.27 -0.07
C LEU A 236 12.91 8.89 1.40
N ASN A 237 13.67 9.67 2.16
CA ASN A 237 13.89 9.40 3.59
C ASN A 237 12.58 9.48 4.40
N VAL A 238 11.73 10.47 4.09
CA VAL A 238 10.38 10.59 4.69
C VAL A 238 9.51 9.40 4.33
N ILE A 239 9.53 8.93 3.07
CA ILE A 239 8.77 7.76 2.62
C ILE A 239 9.17 6.52 3.41
N GLU A 240 10.48 6.29 3.58
CA GLU A 240 10.95 5.10 4.29
C GLU A 240 10.52 5.10 5.76
N VAL A 241 10.69 6.23 6.49
CA VAL A 241 10.21 6.32 7.89
C VAL A 241 8.68 6.25 7.99
N ALA A 242 7.96 6.85 7.04
CA ALA A 242 6.51 6.81 7.03
C ALA A 242 5.96 5.41 6.76
N LEU A 243 6.67 4.57 5.99
CA LEU A 243 6.34 3.16 5.82
C LEU A 243 6.55 2.37 7.10
N ASP A 244 7.63 2.62 7.83
CA ASP A 244 7.91 1.99 9.14
C ASP A 244 6.82 2.35 10.18
N GLN A 245 6.22 3.54 10.09
CA GLN A 245 5.10 3.98 10.94
C GLN A 245 3.70 3.59 10.43
N HIS A 246 3.61 2.91 9.28
CA HIS A 246 2.33 2.63 8.60
C HIS A 246 1.50 3.89 8.25
N ALA A 247 2.15 5.05 8.09
CA ALA A 247 1.52 6.33 7.77
C ALA A 247 1.29 6.49 6.24
N TYR A 248 0.43 5.65 5.67
CA TYR A 248 0.28 5.52 4.21
C TYR A 248 -0.18 6.79 3.47
N GLN A 249 -0.93 7.68 4.12
CA GLN A 249 -1.31 8.97 3.53
C GLN A 249 -0.11 9.89 3.33
N LEU A 250 0.82 9.90 4.30
CA LEU A 250 2.05 10.67 4.21
C LEU A 250 2.96 10.11 3.11
N VAL A 251 3.02 8.79 2.96
CA VAL A 251 3.74 8.15 1.85
C VAL A 251 3.17 8.58 0.50
N ALA A 252 1.85 8.47 0.30
CA ALA A 252 1.21 8.81 -0.97
C ALA A 252 1.46 10.27 -1.40
N SER A 253 1.39 11.21 -0.45
CA SER A 253 1.66 12.63 -0.73
C SER A 253 3.13 12.91 -1.08
N ASN A 254 4.08 12.28 -0.39
CA ASN A 254 5.51 12.43 -0.69
C ASN A 254 5.93 11.72 -1.98
N VAL A 255 5.31 10.58 -2.31
CA VAL A 255 5.50 9.90 -3.61
C VAL A 255 5.06 10.82 -4.75
N ALA A 256 3.85 11.40 -4.66
CA ALA A 256 3.36 12.33 -5.68
C ALA A 256 4.28 13.56 -5.85
N LYS A 257 4.83 14.07 -4.75
CA LYS A 257 5.82 15.17 -4.76
C LYS A 257 7.13 14.75 -5.43
N ALA A 258 7.68 13.60 -5.07
CA ALA A 258 8.93 13.08 -5.62
C ALA A 258 8.79 12.78 -7.12
N GLU A 259 7.68 12.14 -7.54
CA GLU A 259 7.39 11.92 -8.96
C GLU A 259 7.29 13.24 -9.75
N GLY A 260 6.68 14.28 -9.17
CA GLY A 260 6.61 15.60 -9.80
C GLY A 260 7.99 16.20 -10.05
N VAL A 261 8.90 16.10 -9.07
CA VAL A 261 10.28 16.55 -9.22
C VAL A 261 11.05 15.72 -10.24
N LEU A 262 10.88 14.39 -10.23
CA LEU A 262 11.56 13.50 -11.15
C LEU A 262 11.12 13.75 -12.61
N LYS A 263 9.82 13.96 -12.84
CA LYS A 263 9.29 14.34 -14.18
C LYS A 263 9.90 15.63 -14.69
N ASN A 264 10.05 16.64 -13.82
CA ASN A 264 10.68 17.91 -14.18
C ASN A 264 12.17 17.76 -14.52
N ILE A 265 12.88 16.83 -13.87
CA ILE A 265 14.28 16.52 -14.19
C ILE A 265 14.37 15.84 -15.55
N ILE A 266 13.46 14.90 -15.85
CA ILE A 266 13.42 14.21 -17.14
C ILE A 266 13.11 15.20 -18.27
N SER A 267 12.07 16.03 -18.14
CA SER A 267 11.68 17.01 -19.17
C SER A 267 12.64 18.20 -19.29
N GLY A 268 13.28 18.61 -18.19
CA GLY A 268 14.32 19.63 -18.17
C GLY A 268 15.62 19.17 -18.85
N GLY A 269 15.95 17.88 -18.76
CA GLY A 269 17.09 17.27 -19.47
C GLY A 269 16.90 17.27 -20.99
N GLU A 270 15.68 17.03 -21.48
CA GLU A 270 15.35 17.07 -22.91
C GLU A 270 15.41 18.51 -23.47
N SER A 271 15.02 19.52 -22.67
CA SER A 271 15.10 20.93 -23.07
C SER A 271 16.55 21.46 -23.10
N ALA A 272 17.43 20.96 -22.22
CA ALA A 272 18.86 21.30 -22.25
C ALA A 272 19.60 20.64 -23.44
N ALA A 273 19.21 19.43 -23.84
CA ALA A 273 19.74 18.75 -25.02
C ALA A 273 19.34 19.44 -26.35
N LEU A 274 18.12 19.97 -26.44
CA LEU A 274 17.68 20.79 -27.57
C LEU A 274 18.38 22.16 -27.64
N ALA A 275 18.71 22.77 -26.49
CA ALA A 275 19.48 24.01 -26.42
C ALA A 275 20.97 23.81 -26.77
N ALA A 276 21.53 22.62 -26.53
CA ALA A 276 22.91 22.27 -26.90
C ALA A 276 23.09 21.93 -28.39
N GLY A 277 21.99 21.67 -29.12
CA GLY A 277 21.99 21.35 -30.55
C GLY A 277 21.84 22.54 -31.51
N SER A 278 21.76 23.78 -31.00
CA SER A 278 21.60 24.95 -31.88
C SER A 278 22.41 26.14 -31.37
N ILE A 279 23.65 26.25 -31.86
CA ILE A 279 24.42 27.50 -31.78
C ILE A 279 24.91 27.89 -33.19
N HIS A 280 24.30 28.99 -33.67
CA HIS A 280 24.79 30.01 -34.60
C HIS A 280 24.42 29.95 -36.10
N THR A 281 23.44 30.77 -36.49
CA THR A 281 23.60 31.73 -37.60
C THR A 281 22.97 33.06 -37.19
N GLY A 282 23.67 34.17 -37.46
CA GLY A 282 23.35 35.51 -36.95
C GLY A 282 22.30 36.27 -37.75
N GLY A 283 21.81 37.37 -37.17
CA GLY A 283 20.98 38.38 -37.84
C GLY A 283 20.25 39.26 -36.81
N GLY A 284 20.61 40.55 -36.73
CA GLY A 284 20.24 41.43 -35.62
C GLY A 284 18.84 42.07 -35.66
N SER A 285 18.45 42.63 -34.51
CA SER A 285 17.80 43.95 -34.43
C SER A 285 17.79 44.45 -32.98
N ARG A 286 18.32 45.67 -32.80
CA ARG A 286 18.18 46.51 -31.61
C ARG A 286 16.86 47.28 -31.69
N ILE A 287 16.12 47.37 -30.57
CA ILE A 287 15.34 48.54 -30.10
C ILE A 287 15.27 48.38 -28.56
N GLY A 288 15.94 49.17 -27.70
CA GLY A 288 15.62 50.55 -27.27
C GLY A 288 14.50 50.51 -26.22
N PHE A 289 14.70 50.68 -24.90
CA PHE A 289 14.93 51.88 -24.07
C PHE A 289 14.89 51.37 -22.60
N GLY A 290 15.45 51.95 -21.54
CA GLY A 290 16.09 53.23 -21.28
C GLY A 290 16.52 53.26 -19.80
N SER A 291 17.53 54.09 -19.53
CA SER A 291 18.30 54.25 -18.29
C SER A 291 17.54 54.74 -17.06
N GLY A 292 18.15 54.53 -15.89
CA GLY A 292 17.92 55.28 -14.65
C GLY A 292 19.04 55.06 -13.64
N ALA A 293 20.09 55.88 -13.74
CA ALA A 293 21.27 55.88 -12.87
C ALA A 293 21.00 56.58 -11.51
N GLY A 294 21.74 56.18 -10.48
CA GLY A 294 21.82 56.87 -9.19
C GLY A 294 23.15 56.57 -8.51
N THR A 295 24.05 57.55 -8.58
CA THR A 295 25.41 57.61 -8.02
C THR A 295 25.41 57.91 -6.52
N GLY A 296 26.41 57.40 -5.77
CA GLY A 296 26.73 57.86 -4.42
C GLY A 296 28.00 57.21 -3.86
N SER A 297 29.06 58.00 -3.72
CA SER A 297 30.41 57.65 -3.26
C SER A 297 30.63 58.12 -1.81
N SER A 298 31.27 57.27 -0.99
CA SER A 298 32.15 57.60 0.15
C SER A 298 32.64 56.26 0.73
N GLY A 299 33.91 55.92 0.91
CA GLY A 299 35.03 56.73 1.42
C GLY A 299 35.23 56.40 2.90
N GLY A 300 36.09 55.43 3.24
CA GLY A 300 36.40 55.07 4.63
C GLY A 300 37.52 54.03 4.75
N ALA A 301 38.71 54.49 5.11
CA ALA A 301 39.91 53.68 5.37
C ALA A 301 39.92 53.11 6.80
N GLY A 302 40.53 51.94 6.99
CA GLY A 302 40.75 51.36 8.33
C GLY A 302 41.62 50.10 8.33
N ALA A 303 42.89 50.32 8.70
CA ALA A 303 43.91 49.44 9.31
C ALA A 303 43.75 47.90 9.32
N GLY A 304 44.85 47.22 8.96
CA GLY A 304 45.00 45.78 9.03
C GLY A 304 45.28 45.20 10.42
N ALA A 305 45.06 43.89 10.54
CA ALA A 305 45.70 43.03 11.51
C ALA A 305 45.86 41.62 10.92
N SER A 306 47.11 41.15 10.95
CA SER A 306 47.56 39.82 10.58
C SER A 306 47.03 38.78 11.57
N GLY A 307 46.53 37.65 11.07
CA GLY A 307 46.07 36.52 11.89
C GLY A 307 46.02 35.23 11.07
N SER A 308 47.03 34.38 11.27
CA SER A 308 47.16 33.04 10.70
C SER A 308 45.87 32.21 10.83
N ARG A 309 45.31 31.79 9.70
CA ARG A 309 44.18 30.85 9.66
C ARG A 309 44.71 29.44 9.37
N SER A 310 44.66 28.61 10.40
CA SER A 310 44.93 27.17 10.34
C SER A 310 43.98 26.49 9.36
N LYS A 311 44.57 25.81 8.39
CA LYS A 311 43.89 24.99 7.38
C LYS A 311 43.45 23.68 8.02
N VAL A 312 42.25 23.67 8.62
CA VAL A 312 41.61 22.44 9.07
C VAL A 312 40.86 21.84 7.90
N ALA A 313 41.43 20.79 7.31
CA ALA A 313 40.72 19.89 6.41
C ALA A 313 39.98 18.84 7.26
N PRO A 314 38.70 18.52 7.00
CA PRO A 314 38.08 17.36 7.62
C PRO A 314 38.53 16.08 6.90
N VAL A 315 39.13 15.16 7.66
CA VAL A 315 39.44 13.80 7.24
C VAL A 315 38.39 12.83 7.82
N SER A 316 37.61 12.27 6.90
CA SER A 316 37.14 10.88 6.78
C SER A 316 36.12 10.25 7.75
N LYS A 317 35.33 9.37 7.10
CA LYS A 317 34.69 8.13 7.56
C LYS A 317 33.31 8.25 8.22
N GLY A 318 32.28 8.34 7.37
CA GLY A 318 30.93 7.83 7.61
C GLY A 318 30.56 6.88 6.47
N GLY A 319 29.93 5.75 6.77
CA GLY A 319 29.68 4.67 5.83
C GLY A 319 28.84 5.08 4.62
N ASN A 320 29.17 4.50 3.46
CA ASN A 320 28.50 4.73 2.19
C ASN A 320 27.00 4.41 2.27
N SER A 321 26.16 5.44 2.40
CA SER A 321 24.75 5.33 2.05
C SER A 321 24.65 5.42 0.52
N ALA A 322 24.35 4.29 -0.11
CA ALA A 322 24.34 4.13 -1.57
C ALA A 322 23.40 5.10 -2.33
N GLY A 323 22.52 5.82 -1.64
CA GLY A 323 21.57 6.77 -2.22
C GLY A 323 22.12 8.19 -2.45
N GLY A 324 23.12 8.66 -1.70
CA GLY A 324 23.59 10.05 -1.77
C GLY A 324 24.47 10.35 -3.00
N ASP A 325 25.43 9.47 -3.29
CA ASP A 325 26.37 9.65 -4.40
C ASP A 325 25.72 9.46 -5.79
N ALA A 326 24.61 8.73 -5.84
CA ALA A 326 23.88 8.42 -7.07
C ALA A 326 23.10 9.62 -7.61
N ILE A 327 22.49 10.43 -6.73
CA ILE A 327 21.69 11.58 -7.15
C ILE A 327 22.62 12.72 -7.61
N GLY A 328 23.76 12.92 -6.94
CA GLY A 328 24.75 13.93 -7.33
C GLY A 328 25.44 13.60 -8.66
N ALA A 329 25.59 12.31 -8.99
CA ALA A 329 26.08 11.84 -10.28
C ALA A 329 25.12 12.15 -11.44
N LEU A 330 23.80 12.18 -11.17
CA LEU A 330 22.77 12.52 -12.14
C LEU A 330 22.89 13.97 -12.62
N PHE A 331 23.07 14.90 -11.67
CA PHE A 331 23.08 16.34 -11.95
C PHE A 331 24.46 16.82 -12.45
N SER A 332 25.55 16.20 -11.99
CA SER A 332 26.90 16.44 -12.54
C SER A 332 27.04 16.00 -14.01
N ALA A 333 26.16 15.12 -14.51
CA ALA A 333 26.06 14.79 -15.93
C ALA A 333 25.17 15.77 -16.73
N GLY A 334 24.33 16.56 -16.05
CA GLY A 334 23.37 17.49 -16.65
C GLY A 334 23.69 18.98 -16.53
N GLY A 335 24.71 19.38 -15.77
CA GLY A 335 25.08 20.80 -15.69
C GLY A 335 26.29 21.10 -14.81
N SER A 336 27.41 21.46 -15.45
CA SER A 336 28.43 22.31 -14.82
C SER A 336 29.19 23.14 -15.88
N ALA A 337 28.54 24.18 -16.39
CA ALA A 337 29.25 25.36 -16.88
C ALA A 337 29.30 26.38 -15.74
N GLY A 338 30.42 26.44 -15.02
CA GLY A 338 30.57 27.29 -13.84
C GLY A 338 32.03 27.53 -13.45
N VAL A 339 32.65 28.50 -14.14
CA VAL A 339 33.69 29.45 -13.69
C VAL A 339 34.83 28.89 -12.82
N ALA A 340 36.00 28.70 -13.43
CA ALA A 340 37.28 28.63 -12.75
C ALA A 340 37.83 30.05 -12.46
N PRO A 341 38.45 30.31 -11.30
CA PRO A 341 39.17 31.57 -11.07
C PRO A 341 40.53 31.51 -11.76
N GLY A 342 40.86 32.56 -12.51
CA GLY A 342 42.11 32.69 -13.23
C GLY A 342 43.30 33.13 -12.38
N GLY A 343 44.48 32.74 -12.83
CA GLY A 343 45.73 33.48 -12.63
C GLY A 343 46.90 32.67 -12.08
N ALA A 344 47.82 32.23 -12.94
CA ALA A 344 49.25 32.59 -12.86
C ALA A 344 50.04 32.05 -14.07
N ASN A 345 50.86 32.95 -14.59
CA ASN A 345 51.73 32.88 -15.76
C ASN A 345 52.99 32.05 -15.47
N ALA A 346 53.41 31.17 -16.39
CA ALA A 346 54.78 30.67 -16.47
C ALA A 346 55.10 30.24 -17.92
N THR A 347 55.94 31.07 -18.54
CA THR A 347 56.63 30.89 -19.82
C THR A 347 57.62 29.72 -19.81
N GLY A 348 57.76 29.02 -20.94
CA GLY A 348 59.05 28.44 -21.34
C GLY A 348 59.01 27.10 -22.09
N GLY A 349 59.57 27.11 -23.31
CA GLY A 349 60.35 25.99 -23.88
C GLY A 349 59.58 24.94 -24.70
N GLY A 350 59.82 24.91 -26.01
CA GLY A 350 59.14 24.01 -26.94
C GLY A 350 59.80 22.65 -27.17
N ALA A 351 59.10 21.78 -27.88
CA ALA A 351 59.66 20.71 -28.71
C ALA A 351 58.56 20.14 -29.63
N ARG A 352 58.98 19.69 -30.80
CA ARG A 352 58.18 19.27 -31.96
C ARG A 352 57.57 17.87 -31.80
N ALA A 353 56.58 17.61 -32.66
CA ALA A 353 56.36 16.39 -33.43
C ALA A 353 55.17 15.48 -33.03
N GLY A 354 54.45 15.06 -34.08
CA GLY A 354 53.81 13.74 -34.15
C GLY A 354 52.30 13.76 -33.92
N GLY A 355 51.53 13.73 -35.01
CA GLY A 355 50.11 13.44 -34.94
C GLY A 355 49.84 12.02 -34.43
N LEU A 356 48.79 11.89 -33.64
CA LEU A 356 47.90 10.74 -33.55
C LEU A 356 46.58 11.28 -33.01
N ALA A 357 45.52 11.10 -33.82
CA ALA A 357 44.17 11.53 -33.52
C ALA A 357 43.69 10.92 -32.19
N GLY A 358 43.49 11.77 -31.19
CA GLY A 358 42.93 11.40 -29.90
C GLY A 358 41.45 11.11 -30.02
N ALA A 359 41.08 9.88 -29.69
CA ALA A 359 39.72 9.45 -29.40
C ALA A 359 39.09 10.35 -28.31
N GLY A 360 38.26 11.30 -28.72
CA GLY A 360 37.51 12.17 -27.83
C GLY A 360 36.03 12.15 -28.21
N GLY A 361 35.28 11.15 -27.75
CA GLY A 361 33.84 11.07 -28.04
C GLY A 361 33.01 10.03 -27.28
N SER A 362 33.61 9.03 -26.61
CA SER A 362 32.84 7.91 -26.06
C SER A 362 32.41 8.02 -24.58
N ASN A 363 32.94 8.98 -23.81
CA ASN A 363 32.67 9.04 -22.36
C ASN A 363 31.35 9.76 -21.98
N GLY A 364 30.79 10.58 -22.87
CA GLY A 364 29.51 11.27 -22.62
C GLY A 364 28.32 10.31 -22.55
N GLY A 365 28.23 9.38 -23.51
CA GLY A 365 27.13 8.41 -23.60
C GLY A 365 27.08 7.40 -22.43
N SER A 366 28.24 7.00 -21.90
CA SER A 366 28.29 6.10 -20.73
C SER A 366 27.77 6.76 -19.46
N ARG A 367 28.05 8.05 -19.26
CA ARG A 367 27.62 8.81 -18.08
C ARG A 367 26.12 9.12 -18.13
N GLU A 368 25.61 9.48 -19.30
CA GLU A 368 24.18 9.70 -19.52
C GLU A 368 23.37 8.39 -19.37
N ALA A 369 23.89 7.27 -19.87
CA ALA A 369 23.26 5.96 -19.69
C ALA A 369 23.19 5.55 -18.20
N LYS A 370 24.24 5.81 -17.43
CA LYS A 370 24.24 5.60 -15.97
C LYS A 370 23.23 6.49 -15.26
N ALA A 371 23.15 7.78 -15.62
CA ALA A 371 22.18 8.70 -15.06
C ALA A 371 20.73 8.25 -15.35
N LYS A 372 20.43 7.87 -16.60
CA LYS A 372 19.11 7.33 -16.98
C LYS A 372 18.75 6.06 -16.22
N LYS A 373 19.74 5.18 -15.95
CA LYS A 373 19.54 4.00 -15.12
C LYS A 373 19.14 4.36 -13.69
N LEU A 374 19.85 5.30 -13.06
CA LEU A 374 19.56 5.76 -11.70
C LEU A 374 18.18 6.42 -11.58
N VAL A 375 17.76 7.21 -12.58
CA VAL A 375 16.38 7.77 -12.62
C VAL A 375 15.33 6.67 -12.63
N ARG A 376 15.56 5.60 -13.40
CA ARG A 376 14.64 4.45 -13.44
C ARG A 376 14.61 3.72 -12.10
N GLU A 377 15.76 3.48 -11.49
CA GLU A 377 15.85 2.84 -10.15
C GLU A 377 15.09 3.66 -9.08
N ILE A 378 15.21 4.99 -9.09
CA ILE A 378 14.45 5.88 -8.20
C ILE A 378 12.96 5.83 -8.52
N GLN A 379 12.58 5.85 -9.80
CA GLN A 379 11.18 5.75 -10.21
C GLN A 379 10.55 4.42 -9.79
N ASP A 380 11.27 3.30 -9.93
CA ASP A 380 10.84 1.98 -9.50
C ASP A 380 10.63 1.95 -7.98
N LYS A 381 11.56 2.51 -7.21
CA LYS A 381 11.41 2.64 -5.75
C LYS A 381 10.17 3.45 -5.36
N LEU A 382 9.90 4.56 -6.04
CA LEU A 382 8.69 5.36 -5.83
C LEU A 382 7.41 4.61 -6.19
N ASN A 383 7.42 3.86 -7.30
CA ASN A 383 6.29 3.04 -7.73
C ASN A 383 5.98 1.94 -6.70
N VAL A 384 7.00 1.28 -6.15
CA VAL A 384 6.84 0.27 -5.07
C VAL A 384 6.29 0.93 -3.81
N ALA A 385 6.84 2.07 -3.38
CA ALA A 385 6.36 2.82 -2.22
C ALA A 385 4.90 3.24 -2.35
N GLY A 386 4.54 3.80 -3.51
CA GLY A 386 3.19 4.20 -3.83
C GLY A 386 2.22 3.01 -3.91
N GLY A 387 2.69 1.87 -4.44
CA GLY A 387 1.94 0.62 -4.48
C GLY A 387 1.59 0.09 -3.09
N ILE A 388 2.59 -0.04 -2.22
CA ILE A 388 2.40 -0.49 -0.83
C ILE A 388 1.49 0.48 -0.06
N ALA A 389 1.69 1.78 -0.21
CA ALA A 389 0.83 2.78 0.41
C ALA A 389 -0.61 2.70 -0.09
N ALA A 390 -0.83 2.51 -1.40
CA ALA A 390 -2.16 2.35 -1.96
C ALA A 390 -2.86 1.08 -1.46
N MET A 391 -2.12 -0.02 -1.25
CA MET A 391 -2.67 -1.23 -0.60
C MET A 391 -3.11 -0.95 0.83
N GLY A 392 -2.27 -0.30 1.64
CA GLY A 392 -2.61 0.10 3.01
C GLY A 392 -3.85 1.00 3.09
N LEU A 393 -4.12 1.79 2.04
CA LEU A 393 -5.32 2.60 1.89
C LEU A 393 -6.52 1.88 1.25
N ARG A 394 -6.42 0.55 1.02
CA ARG A 394 -7.41 -0.30 0.34
C ARG A 394 -7.76 0.16 -1.08
N ARG A 395 -6.85 0.90 -1.75
CA ARG A 395 -6.99 1.38 -3.13
C ARG A 395 -6.26 0.46 -4.10
N TYR A 396 -6.77 -0.77 -4.24
CA TYR A 396 -6.12 -1.84 -5.01
C TYR A 396 -5.89 -1.49 -6.49
N GLU A 397 -6.76 -0.66 -7.10
CA GLU A 397 -6.60 -0.24 -8.49
C GLU A 397 -5.39 0.68 -8.68
N MET A 398 -5.20 1.65 -7.77
CA MET A 398 -4.02 2.53 -7.79
C MET A 398 -2.75 1.72 -7.50
N ALA A 399 -2.83 0.76 -6.56
CA ALA A 399 -1.72 -0.12 -6.24
C ALA A 399 -1.27 -0.90 -7.48
N LEU A 400 -2.20 -1.51 -8.22
CA LEU A 400 -1.88 -2.24 -9.45
C LEU A 400 -1.25 -1.34 -10.51
N ARG A 401 -1.77 -0.13 -10.71
CA ARG A 401 -1.22 0.81 -11.71
C ARG A 401 0.21 1.22 -11.40
N SER A 402 0.58 1.31 -10.14
CA SER A 402 1.95 1.63 -9.73
C SER A 402 2.86 0.40 -9.79
N LEU A 403 2.43 -0.75 -9.24
CA LEU A 403 3.23 -1.98 -9.18
C LEU A 403 3.49 -2.59 -10.57
N SER A 404 2.53 -2.49 -11.50
CA SER A 404 2.69 -3.01 -12.87
C SER A 404 3.73 -2.29 -13.73
N LYS A 405 4.19 -1.11 -13.29
CA LYS A 405 5.21 -0.30 -13.98
C LYS A 405 6.63 -0.59 -13.48
N VAL A 406 6.77 -1.38 -12.41
CA VAL A 406 8.07 -1.65 -11.77
C VAL A 406 8.87 -2.62 -12.62
N ASP A 407 10.13 -2.28 -12.88
CA ASP A 407 11.10 -3.23 -13.43
C ASP A 407 11.76 -4.03 -12.29
N ILE A 408 11.72 -5.36 -12.39
CA ILE A 408 12.32 -6.26 -11.40
C ILE A 408 13.85 -6.19 -11.42
N ASN A 409 14.44 -5.85 -12.56
CA ASN A 409 15.90 -5.77 -12.68
C ASN A 409 16.50 -4.68 -11.76
N SER A 410 15.67 -3.75 -11.30
CA SER A 410 16.00 -2.71 -10.32
C SER A 410 15.82 -3.16 -8.85
N SER A 411 15.69 -4.46 -8.57
CA SER A 411 15.34 -4.99 -7.23
C SER A 411 16.23 -4.51 -6.08
N ASN A 412 17.52 -4.33 -6.33
CA ASN A 412 18.47 -3.83 -5.32
C ASN A 412 18.12 -2.42 -4.83
N ALA A 413 17.40 -1.60 -5.61
CA ALA A 413 17.06 -0.23 -5.24
C ALA A 413 15.96 -0.15 -4.16
N TRP A 414 15.13 -1.19 -4.05
CA TRP A 414 13.95 -1.23 -3.17
C TRP A 414 13.89 -2.47 -2.27
N SER A 415 15.01 -3.21 -2.13
CA SER A 415 15.16 -4.36 -1.21
C SER A 415 14.87 -4.00 0.25
N ASN A 416 15.08 -2.74 0.62
CA ASN A 416 14.73 -2.22 1.94
C ASN A 416 13.22 -2.15 2.18
N MET A 417 12.36 -2.33 1.18
CA MET A 417 10.91 -2.15 1.28
C MET A 417 10.16 -3.47 1.07
N ALA A 418 10.40 -4.14 -0.06
CA ALA A 418 9.73 -5.37 -0.45
C ALA A 418 10.68 -6.29 -1.23
N SER A 419 10.40 -7.58 -1.26
CA SER A 419 11.08 -8.53 -2.14
C SER A 419 10.43 -8.56 -3.52
N PRO A 420 11.16 -8.96 -4.57
CA PRO A 420 10.57 -9.14 -5.90
C PRO A 420 9.42 -10.15 -5.93
N ALA A 421 9.51 -11.20 -5.12
CA ALA A 421 8.45 -12.21 -5.02
C ALA A 421 7.18 -11.62 -4.38
N ASP A 422 7.33 -10.75 -3.37
CA ASP A 422 6.18 -10.15 -2.70
C ASP A 422 5.51 -9.08 -3.57
N ILE A 423 6.27 -8.36 -4.40
CA ILE A 423 5.68 -7.48 -5.43
C ILE A 423 4.89 -8.29 -6.46
N ALA A 424 5.39 -9.46 -6.88
CA ALA A 424 4.68 -10.36 -7.77
C ALA A 424 3.34 -10.80 -7.15
N LEU A 425 3.37 -11.16 -5.87
CA LEU A 425 2.19 -11.52 -5.08
C LEU A 425 1.20 -10.35 -4.93
N TYR A 426 1.67 -9.17 -4.55
CA TYR A 426 0.81 -7.99 -4.41
C TYR A 426 0.16 -7.62 -5.74
N THR A 427 0.93 -7.73 -6.83
CA THR A 427 0.45 -7.49 -8.19
C THR A 427 -0.59 -8.52 -8.60
N SER A 428 -0.41 -9.81 -8.28
CA SER A 428 -1.37 -10.87 -8.61
C SER A 428 -2.70 -10.68 -7.88
N PHE A 429 -2.68 -10.43 -6.57
CA PHE A 429 -3.90 -10.17 -5.79
C PHE A 429 -4.61 -8.90 -6.28
N CYS A 430 -3.88 -7.81 -6.49
CA CYS A 430 -4.49 -6.57 -7.00
C CYS A 430 -5.05 -6.76 -8.42
N ALA A 431 -4.38 -7.52 -9.29
CA ALA A 431 -4.85 -7.83 -10.63
C ALA A 431 -6.11 -8.70 -10.63
N ALA A 432 -6.16 -9.74 -9.79
CA ALA A 432 -7.34 -10.62 -9.64
C ALA A 432 -8.56 -9.86 -9.10
N VAL A 433 -8.38 -8.80 -8.32
CA VAL A 433 -9.47 -7.98 -7.77
C VAL A 433 -9.92 -6.83 -8.67
N THR A 434 -9.01 -6.27 -9.48
CA THR A 434 -9.31 -5.04 -10.24
C THR A 434 -9.49 -5.25 -11.73
N LEU A 435 -8.76 -6.17 -12.34
CA LEU A 435 -8.78 -6.35 -13.80
C LEU A 435 -9.87 -7.32 -14.20
N ASP A 436 -10.66 -6.98 -15.21
CA ASP A 436 -11.57 -7.91 -15.85
C ASP A 436 -10.83 -8.89 -16.76
N ARG A 437 -11.45 -10.04 -17.04
CA ARG A 437 -10.87 -11.10 -17.88
C ARG A 437 -10.31 -10.60 -19.22
N SER A 438 -11.00 -9.68 -19.90
CA SER A 438 -10.54 -9.11 -21.18
C SER A 438 -9.28 -8.27 -21.03
N GLU A 439 -9.16 -7.55 -19.91
CA GLU A 439 -8.01 -6.71 -19.61
C GLU A 439 -6.83 -7.54 -19.08
N LEU A 440 -7.10 -8.58 -18.27
CA LEU A 440 -6.11 -9.60 -17.90
C LEU A 440 -5.54 -10.27 -19.15
N ARG A 441 -6.39 -10.70 -20.08
CA ARG A 441 -5.94 -11.31 -21.35
C ARG A 441 -5.06 -10.34 -22.14
N ARG A 442 -5.46 -9.07 -22.26
CA ARG A 442 -4.67 -8.04 -22.96
C ARG A 442 -3.28 -7.87 -22.34
N ARG A 443 -3.20 -7.82 -21.00
CA ARG A 443 -1.95 -7.57 -20.27
C ARG A 443 -1.06 -8.80 -20.09
N LEU A 444 -1.63 -10.01 -20.09
CA LEU A 444 -0.90 -11.27 -19.92
C LEU A 444 -0.52 -11.94 -21.25
N VAL A 445 -1.45 -11.99 -22.21
CA VAL A 445 -1.26 -12.72 -23.48
C VAL A 445 -0.60 -11.83 -24.54
N GLY A 446 -0.76 -10.51 -24.46
CA GLY A 446 -0.18 -9.56 -25.42
C GLY A 446 1.36 -9.50 -25.42
N ARG A 447 2.05 -10.09 -24.43
CA ARG A 447 3.53 -10.05 -24.33
C ARG A 447 4.17 -11.35 -23.79
N GLY A 448 3.59 -12.51 -24.11
CA GLY A 448 4.21 -13.82 -23.86
C GLY A 448 3.56 -14.58 -22.69
N GLY A 449 2.68 -15.51 -23.03
CA GLY A 449 2.28 -16.58 -22.12
C GLY A 449 3.39 -17.63 -21.95
N PRO A 450 3.25 -18.57 -20.99
CA PRO A 450 4.17 -19.70 -20.89
C PRO A 450 4.04 -20.55 -22.16
N GLN A 451 5.18 -20.83 -22.80
CA GLN A 451 5.24 -21.75 -23.92
C GLN A 451 4.79 -23.14 -23.45
N SER A 452 3.53 -23.49 -23.73
CA SER A 452 3.16 -24.89 -23.88
C SER A 452 3.60 -25.32 -25.28
N SER A 453 4.31 -26.44 -25.34
CA SER A 453 5.00 -27.00 -26.51
C SER A 453 4.10 -27.49 -27.65
N ALA A 454 2.92 -26.90 -27.85
CA ALA A 454 1.89 -27.41 -28.77
C ALA A 454 1.35 -26.40 -29.79
N SER A 455 1.98 -25.24 -29.98
CA SER A 455 1.52 -24.28 -31.01
C SER A 455 2.67 -23.48 -31.65
N GLU A 456 3.52 -24.16 -32.42
CA GLU A 456 4.63 -23.52 -33.16
C GLU A 456 4.20 -22.89 -34.50
N GLU A 457 2.98 -23.10 -35.00
CA GLU A 457 2.69 -22.73 -36.40
C GLU A 457 1.87 -21.43 -36.61
N ALA A 458 1.47 -20.72 -35.54
CA ALA A 458 0.57 -19.55 -35.69
C ALA A 458 1.19 -18.17 -35.41
N SER A 459 2.45 -18.08 -34.97
CA SER A 459 3.06 -16.83 -34.47
C SER A 459 3.79 -15.97 -35.51
N ALA A 460 3.90 -16.41 -36.76
CA ALA A 460 4.67 -15.69 -37.79
C ALA A 460 3.94 -14.47 -38.40
N ALA A 461 2.64 -14.28 -38.17
CA ALA A 461 1.84 -13.28 -38.89
C ALA A 461 1.57 -11.96 -38.12
N ALA A 462 1.95 -11.83 -36.84
CA ALA A 462 1.59 -10.67 -36.02
C ALA A 462 2.73 -9.67 -35.73
N SER A 463 3.92 -9.86 -36.31
CA SER A 463 5.12 -9.05 -36.00
C SER A 463 5.26 -7.72 -36.74
N ASN A 464 4.37 -7.35 -37.66
CA ASN A 464 4.68 -6.26 -38.60
C ASN A 464 4.02 -4.90 -38.33
N ASN A 465 3.23 -4.69 -37.27
CA ASN A 465 2.64 -3.38 -36.97
C ASN A 465 2.78 -3.00 -35.49
N ALA A 466 3.99 -2.63 -35.08
CA ALA A 466 4.23 -1.83 -33.90
C ALA A 466 5.49 -0.96 -34.14
N GLU A 467 5.30 0.11 -34.90
CA GLU A 467 6.30 1.17 -35.01
C GLU A 467 6.47 1.87 -33.64
N GLY A 468 7.72 1.95 -33.17
CA GLY A 468 8.13 2.95 -32.18
C GLY A 468 8.49 2.42 -30.78
N GLY A 469 9.75 1.98 -30.63
CA GLY A 469 10.56 2.37 -29.46
C GLY A 469 10.55 1.48 -28.20
N THR A 470 11.64 0.72 -28.07
CA THR A 470 12.37 0.38 -26.82
C THR A 470 11.78 -0.57 -25.77
N VAL A 471 12.55 -1.66 -25.56
CA VAL A 471 12.89 -2.34 -24.29
C VAL A 471 11.79 -3.19 -23.62
N THR A 472 12.03 -4.50 -23.72
CA THR A 472 11.60 -5.55 -22.78
C THR A 472 11.89 -5.13 -21.32
N GLY A 473 10.87 -4.91 -20.48
CA GLY A 473 11.12 -4.66 -19.05
C GLY A 473 9.99 -4.07 -18.19
N GLY A 474 8.87 -3.61 -18.76
CA GLY A 474 7.76 -3.04 -17.97
C GLY A 474 6.43 -3.69 -18.31
N GLY A 475 6.02 -4.69 -17.54
CA GLY A 475 4.74 -5.36 -17.73
C GLY A 475 4.43 -6.33 -16.61
N ILE A 476 3.14 -6.55 -16.38
CA ILE A 476 2.63 -7.46 -15.34
C ILE A 476 3.23 -8.87 -15.50
N THR A 477 3.49 -9.33 -16.72
CA THR A 477 4.11 -10.64 -16.99
C THR A 477 5.51 -10.75 -16.43
N GLY A 478 6.36 -9.73 -16.66
CA GLY A 478 7.70 -9.69 -16.08
C GLY A 478 7.64 -9.82 -14.56
N THR A 479 6.80 -9.00 -13.90
CA THR A 479 6.62 -9.04 -12.43
C THR A 479 6.15 -10.41 -11.93
N LEU A 480 5.27 -11.09 -12.66
CA LEU A 480 4.71 -12.37 -12.24
C LEU A 480 5.66 -13.56 -12.42
N ASP A 481 6.65 -13.46 -13.31
CA ASP A 481 7.58 -14.57 -13.59
C ASP A 481 8.52 -14.90 -12.43
N VAL A 482 8.63 -13.99 -11.44
CA VAL A 482 9.44 -14.19 -10.24
C VAL A 482 8.83 -15.21 -9.29
N ASP A 483 7.50 -15.24 -9.17
CA ASP A 483 6.80 -16.13 -8.26
C ASP A 483 5.82 -17.04 -9.04
N PRO A 484 6.14 -18.34 -9.21
CA PRO A 484 5.30 -19.24 -9.97
C PRO A 484 3.91 -19.40 -9.37
N ALA A 485 3.74 -19.28 -8.04
CA ALA A 485 2.44 -19.37 -7.40
C ALA A 485 1.55 -18.17 -7.76
N ALA A 486 2.12 -16.96 -7.76
CA ALA A 486 1.42 -15.74 -8.15
C ALA A 486 1.03 -15.75 -9.63
N ARG A 487 1.90 -16.27 -10.50
CA ARG A 487 1.61 -16.47 -11.92
C ARG A 487 0.51 -17.49 -12.16
N GLU A 488 0.56 -18.63 -11.49
CA GLU A 488 -0.44 -19.69 -11.62
C GLU A 488 -1.82 -19.19 -11.21
N LEU A 489 -1.94 -18.44 -10.10
CA LEU A 489 -3.20 -17.87 -9.63
C LEU A 489 -3.89 -17.05 -10.72
N ILE A 490 -3.17 -16.11 -11.33
CA ILE A 490 -3.70 -15.22 -12.36
C ILE A 490 -4.00 -15.96 -13.66
N TRP A 491 -3.15 -16.91 -14.02
CA TRP A 491 -3.34 -17.72 -15.22
C TRP A 491 -4.61 -18.59 -15.11
N LYS A 492 -4.79 -19.27 -13.97
CA LYS A 492 -5.98 -20.09 -13.71
C LYS A 492 -7.25 -19.26 -13.60
N PHE A 493 -7.14 -18.05 -13.07
CA PHE A 493 -8.24 -17.08 -13.08
C PHE A 493 -8.64 -16.69 -14.51
N HIS A 494 -7.67 -16.46 -15.41
CA HIS A 494 -7.93 -16.16 -16.82
C HIS A 494 -8.53 -17.35 -17.60
N GLU A 495 -8.08 -18.57 -17.31
CA GLU A 495 -8.62 -19.82 -17.88
C GLU A 495 -10.04 -20.16 -17.37
N CYS A 496 -10.53 -19.47 -16.33
CA CYS A 496 -11.78 -19.75 -15.63
C CYS A 496 -11.81 -21.12 -14.92
N ASP A 497 -10.64 -21.64 -14.53
CA ASP A 497 -10.53 -22.85 -13.71
C ASP A 497 -10.52 -22.47 -12.22
N PHE A 498 -11.71 -22.12 -11.71
CA PHE A 498 -11.87 -21.55 -10.38
C PHE A 498 -11.60 -22.55 -9.24
N LYS A 499 -11.83 -23.84 -9.48
CA LYS A 499 -11.44 -24.91 -8.55
C LYS A 499 -9.94 -24.87 -8.24
N LYS A 500 -9.09 -24.71 -9.26
CA LYS A 500 -7.64 -24.57 -9.05
C LYS A 500 -7.25 -23.23 -8.42
N VAL A 501 -7.96 -22.14 -8.76
CA VAL A 501 -7.75 -20.82 -8.11
C VAL A 501 -7.98 -20.92 -6.60
N PHE A 502 -9.10 -21.50 -6.18
CA PHE A 502 -9.42 -21.64 -4.74
C PHE A 502 -8.44 -22.57 -4.04
N ARG A 503 -8.09 -23.70 -4.67
CA ARG A 503 -7.05 -24.59 -4.15
C ARG A 503 -5.71 -23.88 -3.98
N ASN A 504 -5.30 -23.04 -4.93
CA ASN A 504 -4.05 -22.28 -4.85
C ASN A 504 -4.11 -21.25 -3.70
N LEU A 505 -5.23 -20.53 -3.55
CA LEU A 505 -5.45 -19.60 -2.42
C LEU A 505 -5.37 -20.30 -1.06
N ASP A 506 -5.89 -21.53 -0.95
CA ASP A 506 -5.91 -22.28 0.30
C ASP A 506 -4.56 -22.94 0.63
N ILE A 507 -3.82 -23.41 -0.38
CA ILE A 507 -2.46 -23.96 -0.21
C ILE A 507 -1.50 -22.88 0.30
N TRP A 508 -1.57 -21.68 -0.29
CA TRP A 508 -0.69 -20.56 0.05
C TRP A 508 -1.25 -19.64 1.14
N ARG A 509 -2.37 -20.03 1.77
CA ARG A 509 -3.06 -19.23 2.79
C ARG A 509 -2.12 -18.81 3.92
N SER A 510 -1.30 -19.74 4.42
CA SER A 510 -0.34 -19.46 5.51
C SER A 510 0.67 -18.39 5.11
N ARG A 511 1.21 -18.44 3.88
CA ARG A 511 2.12 -17.40 3.34
C ARG A 511 1.44 -16.05 3.23
N HIS A 512 0.21 -16.01 2.73
CA HIS A 512 -0.54 -14.76 2.57
C HIS A 512 -0.82 -14.09 3.92
N LEU A 513 -1.23 -14.86 4.93
CA LEU A 513 -1.54 -14.35 6.26
C LEU A 513 -0.29 -13.91 7.06
N LEU A 514 0.87 -14.50 6.77
CA LEU A 514 2.14 -14.19 7.42
C LEU A 514 2.95 -13.09 6.70
N ASP A 515 2.45 -12.55 5.60
CA ASP A 515 3.09 -11.42 4.91
C ASP A 515 2.77 -10.09 5.61
N PHE A 516 3.80 -9.25 5.76
CA PHE A 516 3.74 -8.03 6.55
C PHE A 516 2.78 -6.97 6.00
N HIS A 517 2.66 -6.83 4.67
CA HIS A 517 1.80 -5.82 4.06
C HIS A 517 0.46 -6.39 3.60
N LEU A 518 0.41 -7.67 3.23
CA LEU A 518 -0.77 -8.31 2.66
C LEU A 518 -1.72 -8.82 3.74
N SER A 519 -1.22 -9.32 4.88
CA SER A 519 -2.01 -9.92 5.98
C SER A 519 -3.32 -9.20 6.30
N PRO A 520 -3.36 -7.87 6.57
CA PRO A 520 -4.60 -7.15 6.91
C PRO A 520 -5.62 -7.05 5.77
N HIS A 521 -5.24 -7.42 4.55
CA HIS A 521 -6.06 -7.36 3.35
C HIS A 521 -6.44 -8.74 2.81
N VAL A 522 -5.77 -9.83 3.21
CA VAL A 522 -5.96 -11.18 2.63
C VAL A 522 -7.41 -11.62 2.66
N GLU A 523 -8.10 -11.45 3.79
CA GLU A 523 -9.47 -11.92 3.96
C GLU A 523 -10.44 -11.19 3.02
N GLN A 524 -10.38 -9.85 3.01
CA GLN A 524 -11.20 -9.04 2.11
C GLN A 524 -10.87 -9.32 0.64
N LEU A 525 -9.59 -9.44 0.30
CA LEU A 525 -9.14 -9.73 -1.07
C LEU A 525 -9.61 -11.12 -1.50
N SER A 526 -9.51 -12.14 -0.63
CA SER A 526 -9.98 -13.50 -0.92
C SER A 526 -11.49 -13.55 -1.10
N LYS A 527 -12.27 -12.87 -0.24
CA LYS A 527 -13.73 -12.72 -0.42
C LYS A 527 -14.04 -12.08 -1.77
N THR A 528 -13.35 -10.99 -2.12
CA THR A 528 -13.56 -10.27 -3.38
C THR A 528 -13.19 -11.13 -4.59
N ILE A 529 -12.06 -11.84 -4.57
CA ILE A 529 -11.65 -12.76 -5.63
C ILE A 529 -12.71 -13.85 -5.82
N ARG A 530 -13.21 -14.45 -4.74
CA ARG A 530 -14.27 -15.47 -4.82
C ARG A 530 -15.55 -14.91 -5.42
N THR A 531 -16.02 -13.73 -4.99
CA THR A 531 -17.18 -13.08 -5.60
C THR A 531 -16.97 -12.82 -7.09
N ARG A 532 -15.80 -12.32 -7.49
CA ARG A 532 -15.48 -12.08 -8.90
C ARG A 532 -15.41 -13.37 -9.71
N SER A 533 -14.86 -14.45 -9.16
CA SER A 533 -14.87 -15.77 -9.80
C SER A 533 -16.30 -16.23 -10.12
N VAL A 534 -17.23 -16.03 -9.19
CA VAL A 534 -18.65 -16.35 -9.40
C VAL A 534 -19.26 -15.45 -10.49
N GLN A 535 -19.04 -14.13 -10.42
CA GLN A 535 -19.52 -13.19 -11.44
C GLN A 535 -18.98 -13.53 -12.84
N ASP A 536 -17.68 -13.81 -12.96
CA ASP A 536 -17.02 -14.14 -14.22
C ASP A 536 -17.47 -15.49 -14.78
N PHE A 537 -17.76 -16.47 -13.91
CA PHE A 537 -18.36 -17.74 -14.31
C PHE A 537 -19.77 -17.56 -14.87
N LEU A 538 -20.58 -16.68 -14.28
CA LEU A 538 -21.99 -16.49 -14.66
C LEU A 538 -22.19 -15.63 -15.93
N LYS A 539 -21.27 -14.70 -16.23
CA LYS A 539 -21.34 -13.80 -17.41
C LYS A 539 -21.74 -14.46 -18.75
N PRO A 540 -21.17 -15.62 -19.15
CA PRO A 540 -21.53 -16.26 -20.42
C PRO A 540 -22.87 -17.03 -20.40
N TYR A 541 -23.44 -17.36 -19.24
CA TYR A 541 -24.59 -18.26 -19.13
C TYR A 541 -25.91 -17.49 -18.95
N LYS A 542 -26.94 -17.90 -19.70
CA LYS A 542 -28.33 -17.43 -19.49
C LYS A 542 -29.07 -18.29 -18.45
N SER A 543 -28.82 -19.60 -18.47
CA SER A 543 -29.29 -20.54 -17.46
C SER A 543 -28.22 -21.61 -17.27
N LEU A 544 -28.10 -22.08 -16.04
CA LEU A 544 -27.03 -22.96 -15.56
C LEU A 544 -27.60 -23.89 -14.50
N VAL A 545 -27.23 -25.18 -14.54
CA VAL A 545 -27.61 -26.15 -13.51
C VAL A 545 -26.69 -25.98 -12.30
N LEU A 546 -27.25 -26.03 -11.08
CA LEU A 546 -26.48 -25.85 -9.85
C LEU A 546 -25.39 -26.91 -9.66
N ALA A 547 -25.65 -28.16 -10.05
CA ALA A 547 -24.69 -29.25 -9.98
C ALA A 547 -23.42 -28.99 -10.82
N ASP A 548 -23.58 -28.51 -12.05
CA ASP A 548 -22.44 -28.20 -12.94
C ASP A 548 -21.58 -27.06 -12.37
N MET A 549 -22.25 -26.08 -11.76
CA MET A 549 -21.56 -24.98 -11.07
C MET A 549 -20.79 -25.49 -9.85
N ALA A 550 -21.42 -26.34 -9.04
CA ALA A 550 -20.82 -26.95 -7.87
C ALA A 550 -19.56 -27.76 -8.24
N GLU A 551 -19.62 -28.54 -9.31
CA GLU A 551 -18.47 -29.29 -9.84
C GLU A 551 -17.33 -28.37 -10.31
N ALA A 552 -17.67 -27.28 -11.02
CA ALA A 552 -16.70 -26.31 -11.54
C ALA A 552 -15.94 -25.55 -10.44
N PHE A 553 -16.58 -25.30 -9.29
CA PHE A 553 -15.95 -24.68 -8.12
C PHE A 553 -15.35 -25.71 -7.14
N GLY A 554 -15.79 -26.96 -7.20
CA GLY A 554 -15.37 -28.02 -6.28
C GLY A 554 -16.03 -27.92 -4.90
N PHE A 555 -17.25 -27.40 -4.82
CA PHE A 555 -18.04 -27.29 -3.59
C PHE A 555 -19.27 -28.18 -3.64
N ASP A 556 -19.84 -28.44 -2.47
CA ASP A 556 -21.15 -29.07 -2.37
C ASP A 556 -22.27 -28.11 -2.79
N GLU A 557 -23.34 -28.65 -3.34
CA GLU A 557 -24.49 -27.88 -3.84
C GLU A 557 -25.10 -27.00 -2.73
N GLN A 558 -25.18 -27.50 -1.49
CA GLN A 558 -25.76 -26.78 -0.36
C GLN A 558 -24.91 -25.58 0.07
N THR A 559 -23.59 -25.79 0.18
CA THR A 559 -22.63 -24.74 0.56
C THR A 559 -22.57 -23.65 -0.51
N LEU A 560 -22.60 -24.05 -1.79
CA LEU A 560 -22.69 -23.12 -2.90
C LEU A 560 -24.00 -22.33 -2.86
N LEU A 561 -25.14 -22.98 -2.59
CA LEU A 561 -26.44 -22.31 -2.48
C LEU A 561 -26.43 -21.25 -1.38
N GLN A 562 -25.91 -21.56 -0.20
CA GLN A 562 -25.80 -20.59 0.90
C GLN A 562 -24.94 -19.39 0.51
N SER A 563 -23.81 -19.63 -0.16
CA SER A 563 -22.92 -18.58 -0.66
C SER A 563 -23.56 -17.72 -1.75
N LEU A 564 -24.40 -18.30 -2.60
CA LEU A 564 -25.14 -17.55 -3.64
C LEU A 564 -26.25 -16.70 -3.03
N ILE A 565 -26.91 -17.17 -1.97
CA ILE A 565 -27.91 -16.39 -1.24
C ILE A 565 -27.27 -15.17 -0.59
N SER A 566 -26.14 -15.32 0.10
CA SER A 566 -25.45 -14.17 0.70
C SER A 566 -25.00 -13.15 -0.37
N LEU A 567 -24.50 -13.60 -1.51
CA LEU A 567 -24.12 -12.72 -2.62
C LEU A 567 -25.31 -12.01 -3.30
N LEU A 568 -26.50 -12.61 -3.25
CA LEU A 568 -27.76 -11.98 -3.70
C LEU A 568 -28.25 -10.93 -2.68
N GLU A 569 -28.12 -11.21 -1.39
CA GLU A 569 -28.44 -10.24 -0.32
C GLU A 569 -27.49 -9.02 -0.36
N GLU A 570 -26.22 -9.24 -0.70
CA GLU A 570 -25.22 -8.18 -0.90
C GLU A 570 -25.38 -7.43 -2.25
N ASP A 571 -26.38 -7.77 -3.08
CA ASP A 571 -26.64 -7.21 -4.43
C ASP A 571 -25.41 -7.26 -5.38
N LYS A 572 -24.57 -8.29 -5.21
CA LYS A 572 -23.34 -8.47 -6.02
C LYS A 572 -23.57 -9.33 -7.26
N ILE A 573 -24.70 -10.04 -7.35
CA ILE A 573 -25.02 -10.95 -8.46
C ILE A 573 -26.47 -10.77 -8.90
N ASP A 574 -26.69 -10.63 -10.21
CA ASP A 574 -28.03 -10.52 -10.82
C ASP A 574 -28.53 -11.89 -11.34
N VAL A 575 -28.87 -12.81 -10.43
CA VAL A 575 -29.34 -14.16 -10.78
C VAL A 575 -30.62 -14.53 -10.03
N ARG A 576 -31.51 -15.28 -10.70
CA ARG A 576 -32.70 -15.90 -10.12
C ARG A 576 -32.46 -17.39 -9.93
N ILE A 577 -32.60 -17.85 -8.69
CA ILE A 577 -32.47 -19.26 -8.32
C ILE A 577 -33.84 -19.95 -8.40
N ASN A 578 -33.98 -20.94 -9.27
CA ASN A 578 -35.14 -21.83 -9.31
C ASN A 578 -34.83 -23.11 -8.53
N MET A 579 -35.36 -23.20 -7.33
CA MET A 579 -35.11 -24.34 -6.43
C MET A 579 -35.77 -25.64 -6.90
N GLN A 580 -36.91 -25.57 -7.59
CA GLN A 580 -37.62 -26.76 -8.07
C GLN A 580 -36.81 -27.47 -9.17
N ASN A 581 -36.25 -26.69 -10.09
CA ASN A 581 -35.49 -27.20 -11.22
C ASN A 581 -33.98 -27.24 -10.93
N ARG A 582 -33.54 -26.80 -9.75
CA ARG A 582 -32.12 -26.63 -9.36
C ARG A 582 -31.30 -25.91 -10.43
N THR A 583 -31.89 -24.85 -11.00
CA THR A 583 -31.27 -24.05 -12.05
C THR A 583 -31.14 -22.60 -11.62
N LEU A 584 -29.99 -22.03 -11.96
CA LEU A 584 -29.76 -20.60 -11.96
C LEU A 584 -30.20 -20.07 -13.31
N SER A 585 -30.97 -19.00 -13.30
CA SER A 585 -31.32 -18.23 -14.50
C SER A 585 -30.81 -16.83 -14.30
N ALA A 586 -30.12 -16.27 -15.30
CA ALA A 586 -29.77 -14.85 -15.27
C ALA A 586 -31.04 -14.06 -14.98
N ALA A 587 -30.96 -13.06 -14.08
CA ALA A 587 -32.10 -12.21 -13.85
C ALA A 587 -32.57 -11.66 -15.22
N PRO A 588 -33.90 -11.64 -15.48
CA PRO A 588 -34.38 -11.08 -16.72
C PRO A 588 -33.80 -9.68 -16.82
N ARG A 589 -33.12 -9.39 -17.94
CA ARG A 589 -32.63 -8.04 -18.24
C ARG A 589 -33.79 -7.10 -17.93
N LYS A 590 -33.63 -6.24 -16.91
CA LYS A 590 -34.54 -5.12 -16.74
C LYS A 590 -34.53 -4.39 -18.08
N ASP A 591 -35.70 -4.15 -18.66
CA ASP A 591 -35.78 -3.48 -19.95
C ASP A 591 -34.97 -2.19 -19.88
N GLU A 592 -33.90 -2.08 -20.68
CA GLU A 592 -32.98 -0.92 -20.69
C GLU A 592 -33.76 0.38 -20.88
N ARG A 593 -34.86 0.29 -21.65
CA ARG A 593 -35.81 1.38 -21.88
C ARG A 593 -36.58 1.77 -20.61
N ALA A 594 -37.05 0.79 -19.84
CA ALA A 594 -37.78 1.05 -18.59
C ALA A 594 -36.84 1.69 -17.54
N GLU A 595 -35.61 1.19 -17.43
CA GLU A 595 -34.61 1.79 -16.53
C GLU A 595 -34.24 3.21 -16.96
N LEU A 596 -34.06 3.46 -18.26
CA LEU A 596 -33.81 4.81 -18.77
C LEU A 596 -34.95 5.76 -18.44
N TYR A 597 -36.20 5.32 -18.57
CA TYR A 597 -37.36 6.11 -18.18
C TYR A 597 -37.37 6.40 -16.68
N ASP A 598 -37.15 5.40 -15.82
CA ASP A 598 -37.09 5.60 -14.38
C ASP A 598 -35.97 6.57 -13.98
N ARG A 599 -34.81 6.45 -14.61
CA ARG A 599 -33.68 7.37 -14.39
C ARG A 599 -34.02 8.78 -14.84
N ALA A 600 -34.62 8.94 -16.02
CA ALA A 600 -35.05 10.24 -16.53
C ALA A 600 -36.13 10.89 -15.64
N PHE A 601 -37.08 10.10 -15.11
CA PHE A 601 -38.08 10.58 -14.15
C PHE A 601 -37.45 11.01 -12.83
N LYS A 602 -36.48 10.25 -12.28
CA LYS A 602 -35.77 10.64 -11.06
C LYS A 602 -34.98 11.95 -11.26
N VAL A 603 -34.23 12.06 -12.36
CA VAL A 603 -33.44 13.26 -12.66
C VAL A 603 -34.35 14.48 -12.90
N SER A 604 -35.42 14.32 -13.66
CA SER A 604 -36.38 15.42 -13.91
C SER A 604 -37.11 15.84 -12.64
N ALA A 605 -37.54 14.90 -11.79
CA ALA A 605 -38.15 15.21 -10.50
C ALA A 605 -37.19 15.97 -9.57
N GLN A 606 -35.93 15.54 -9.49
CA GLN A 606 -34.89 16.24 -8.74
C GLN A 606 -34.69 17.66 -9.30
N ARG A 607 -34.62 17.80 -10.62
CA ARG A 607 -34.43 19.11 -11.27
C ARG A 607 -35.59 20.05 -11.03
N VAL A 608 -36.82 19.56 -11.06
CA VAL A 608 -38.02 20.35 -10.71
C VAL A 608 -37.96 20.82 -9.27
N LYS A 609 -37.54 19.95 -8.34
CA LYS A 609 -37.35 20.32 -6.93
C LYS A 609 -36.29 21.40 -6.77
N ASP A 610 -35.16 21.27 -7.44
CA ASP A 610 -34.07 22.26 -7.41
C ASP A 610 -34.54 23.61 -8.00
N CYS A 611 -35.26 23.61 -9.12
CA CYS A 611 -35.83 24.82 -9.71
C CYS A 611 -36.83 25.51 -8.77
N LYS A 612 -37.72 24.74 -8.12
CA LYS A 612 -38.65 25.30 -7.12
C LYS A 612 -37.90 25.92 -5.95
N ASN A 613 -36.85 25.27 -5.46
CA ASN A 613 -36.02 25.81 -4.38
C ASN A 613 -35.34 27.13 -4.79
N ILE A 614 -34.83 27.22 -6.02
CA ILE A 614 -34.21 28.45 -6.54
C ILE A 614 -35.25 29.57 -6.68
N LEU A 615 -36.43 29.27 -7.25
CA LEU A 615 -37.51 30.24 -7.37
C LEU A 615 -37.95 30.76 -6.00
N PHE A 616 -38.14 29.85 -5.04
CA PHE A 616 -38.47 30.22 -3.68
C PHE A 616 -37.38 31.10 -3.04
N LEU A 617 -36.10 30.78 -3.27
CA LEU A 617 -35.00 31.61 -2.79
C LEU A 617 -35.01 33.01 -3.43
N GLN A 618 -35.33 33.12 -4.73
CA GLN A 618 -35.48 34.40 -5.41
C GLN A 618 -36.63 35.24 -4.83
N GLU A 619 -37.76 34.60 -4.50
CA GLU A 619 -38.89 35.25 -3.84
C GLU A 619 -38.51 35.76 -2.45
N LEU A 620 -37.82 34.94 -1.64
CA LEU A 620 -37.34 35.36 -0.33
C LEU A 620 -36.38 36.56 -0.41
N VAL A 621 -35.48 36.57 -1.40
CA VAL A 621 -34.55 37.69 -1.64
C VAL A 621 -35.30 38.94 -2.07
N ARG A 622 -36.32 38.82 -2.95
CA ARG A 622 -37.18 39.93 -3.37
C ARG A 622 -37.91 40.56 -2.20
N GLU A 623 -38.44 39.75 -1.29
CA GLU A 623 -39.10 40.19 -0.05
C GLU A 623 -38.11 40.60 1.06
N LYS A 624 -36.81 40.68 0.77
CA LYS A 624 -35.72 41.05 1.70
C LYS A 624 -35.65 40.17 2.94
N LEU A 625 -36.14 38.93 2.87
CA LEU A 625 -36.05 37.92 3.92
C LEU A 625 -34.66 37.28 3.89
N ILE A 626 -33.65 38.06 4.26
CA ILE A 626 -32.26 37.63 4.30
C ILE A 626 -31.94 37.12 5.71
N VAL A 627 -31.41 35.90 5.80
CA VAL A 627 -30.87 35.37 7.05
C VAL A 627 -29.64 36.19 7.43
N LYS A 628 -29.80 37.11 8.39
CA LYS A 628 -28.65 37.75 9.04
C LYS A 628 -27.93 36.67 9.84
N GLY A 629 -26.82 36.17 9.30
CA GLY A 629 -25.96 35.25 10.02
C GLY A 629 -25.63 35.84 11.38
N LYS A 630 -25.75 35.07 12.46
CA LYS A 630 -25.20 35.45 13.76
C LYS A 630 -23.73 35.76 13.51
N GLN A 631 -23.33 37.03 13.61
CA GLN A 631 -21.92 37.35 13.76
C GLN A 631 -21.47 36.59 15.00
N GLN A 632 -20.62 35.58 14.81
CA GLN A 632 -19.81 35.07 15.89
C GLN A 632 -18.98 36.26 16.33
N ALA A 633 -19.37 36.86 17.46
CA ALA A 633 -18.57 37.85 18.14
C ALA A 633 -17.24 37.18 18.47
N TRP A 634 -16.18 37.69 17.86
CA TRP A 634 -14.79 37.33 18.18
C TRP A 634 -14.44 37.85 19.57
#